data_AF-A0A1L9C351-F1
#
_entry.id   AF-A0A1L9C351-F1
#
_cell.length_a   1.000
_cell.length_b   1.000
_cell.length_c   1.000
_cell.angle_alpha   90.00
_cell.angle_beta   90.00
_cell.angle_gamma   90.00
#
_symmetry.space_group_name_H-M   'P 1'
#
loop_
_entity.id
_entity.type
_entity.pdbx_description
1 polymer ?
#
loop_
_entity_poly.entity_id
_entity_poly.type
_entity_poly.pdbx_seq_one_letter_code
_entity_poly.pdbx_strand_id
1 'polypeptide(L)'
;MPSEIINVVSRKKGEIVSNKIEATPYEFTIGTQARWEMITSDADLEIRAGEYKKIPIREIVLEADSLAIPCAFIYHAMTSVINVSSTNGACLVDKERIIRYAYIFGQATGDIKEGDLLGVLNIFPIAFTREANIPMKIS
;
A
#
# COMPACT_ATOMS: atom_id res chain seq x y z
N MET A 1 -18.43 15.10 9.81
CA MET A 1 -18.97 13.78 10.15
C MET A 1 -18.69 13.52 11.61
N PRO A 2 -19.54 12.80 12.36
CA PRO A 2 -19.28 12.52 13.77
C PRO A 2 -18.03 11.64 13.91
N SER A 3 -17.32 11.79 15.03
CA SER A 3 -16.23 10.88 15.40
C SER A 3 -16.79 9.52 15.82
N GLU A 4 -16.04 8.46 15.51
CA GLU A 4 -16.37 7.09 15.88
C GLU A 4 -15.21 6.45 16.66
N ILE A 5 -15.56 5.62 17.64
CA ILE A 5 -14.58 4.78 18.34
C ILE A 5 -14.46 3.47 17.57
N ILE A 6 -13.31 3.27 16.92
CA ILE A 6 -13.00 2.09 16.11
C ILE A 6 -11.87 1.28 16.71
N ASN A 7 -11.81 -0.02 16.40
CA ASN A 7 -10.65 -0.85 16.70
C ASN A 7 -9.76 -0.94 15.47
N VAL A 8 -8.53 -0.43 15.56
CA VAL A 8 -7.53 -0.56 14.50
C VAL A 8 -6.59 -1.71 14.83
N VAL A 9 -6.70 -2.78 14.05
CA VAL A 9 -5.82 -3.95 14.12
C VAL A 9 -4.68 -3.77 13.13
N SER A 10 -3.45 -3.77 13.62
CA SER A 10 -2.24 -3.54 12.81
C SER A 10 -1.09 -4.43 13.26
N ARG A 11 -0.05 -4.55 12.43
CA ARG A 11 1.20 -5.20 12.82
C ARG A 11 2.20 -4.16 13.29
N LYS A 12 2.76 -4.35 14.50
CA LYS A 12 3.83 -3.50 15.05
C LYS A 12 4.95 -4.40 15.55
N LYS A 13 6.15 -4.27 14.96
CA LYS A 13 7.33 -5.10 15.27
C LYS A 13 7.06 -6.61 15.22
N GLY A 14 6.24 -7.05 14.26
CA GLY A 14 5.88 -8.46 14.07
C GLY A 14 4.64 -8.93 14.85
N GLU A 15 4.26 -8.21 15.91
CA GLU A 15 3.09 -8.52 16.74
C GLU A 15 1.82 -7.92 16.16
N ILE A 16 0.70 -8.62 16.34
CA ILE A 16 -0.63 -8.09 16.02
C ILE A 16 -1.11 -7.31 17.23
N VAL A 17 -1.38 -6.02 17.04
CA VAL A 17 -1.88 -5.12 18.07
C VAL A 17 -3.25 -4.59 17.68
N SER A 18 -4.15 -4.50 18.66
CA SER A 18 -5.46 -3.87 18.52
C SER A 18 -5.49 -2.61 19.38
N ASN A 19 -5.78 -1.45 18.79
CA ASN A 19 -5.90 -0.19 19.51
C ASN A 19 -7.29 0.39 19.30
N LYS A 20 -7.93 0.87 20.37
CA LYS A 20 -9.13 1.72 20.27
C LYS A 20 -8.70 3.13 19.88
N ILE A 21 -9.30 3.65 18.82
CA ILE A 21 -8.97 4.94 18.24
C ILE A 21 -10.27 5.72 18.03
N GLU A 22 -10.28 6.98 18.45
CA GLU A 22 -11.28 7.93 18.00
C GLU A 22 -10.85 8.49 16.63
N ALA A 23 -11.66 8.27 15.61
CA ALA A 23 -11.38 8.71 14.25
C ALA A 23 -12.59 9.45 13.65
N THR A 24 -12.31 10.49 12.86
CA THR A 24 -13.32 11.20 12.07
C THR A 24 -13.10 10.89 10.59
N PRO A 25 -14.13 10.48 9.83
CA PRO A 25 -14.01 10.33 8.38
C PRO A 25 -13.63 11.67 7.72
N TYR A 26 -12.79 11.61 6.70
CA TYR A 26 -12.37 12.78 5.90
C TYR A 26 -12.62 12.55 4.42
N GLU A 27 -12.71 13.66 3.68
CA GLU A 27 -13.00 13.68 2.25
C GLU A 27 -11.86 14.37 1.51
N PHE A 28 -11.54 13.83 0.33
CA PHE A 28 -10.57 14.42 -0.58
C PHE A 28 -11.02 14.19 -2.01
N THR A 29 -10.59 15.08 -2.91
CA THR A 29 -10.76 14.92 -4.35
C THR A 29 -9.51 14.30 -4.93
N ILE A 30 -9.67 13.45 -5.95
CA ILE A 30 -8.58 12.82 -6.70
C ILE A 30 -8.46 13.54 -8.05
N GLY A 31 -7.24 13.96 -8.41
CA GLY A 31 -6.97 14.52 -9.73
C GLY A 31 -7.11 13.48 -10.84
N THR A 32 -7.29 13.93 -12.08
CA THR A 32 -7.47 13.02 -13.23
C THR A 32 -6.18 12.63 -13.94
N GLN A 33 -5.07 13.31 -13.62
CA GLN A 33 -3.74 12.97 -14.16
C GLN A 33 -3.02 12.02 -13.21
N ALA A 34 -2.56 10.88 -13.73
CA ALA A 34 -1.76 9.92 -12.99
C ALA A 34 -0.30 9.95 -13.42
N ARG A 35 0.61 9.72 -12.46
CA ARG A 35 1.99 9.27 -12.72
C ARG A 35 2.07 7.76 -12.53
N TRP A 36 2.90 7.09 -13.32
CA TRP A 36 3.17 5.67 -13.15
C TRP A 36 4.41 5.46 -12.31
N GLU A 37 4.32 4.59 -11.31
CA GLU A 37 5.46 4.09 -10.54
C GLU A 37 5.54 2.57 -10.68
N MET A 38 6.74 2.06 -10.93
CA MET A 38 6.96 0.64 -11.22
C MET A 38 7.13 -0.16 -9.93
N ILE A 39 6.36 -1.24 -9.80
CA ILE A 39 6.51 -2.21 -8.71
C ILE A 39 7.53 -3.25 -9.17
N THR A 40 8.81 -3.00 -8.87
CA THR A 40 9.92 -3.85 -9.32
C THR A 40 10.45 -4.71 -8.19
N SER A 41 10.62 -6.02 -8.43
CA SER A 41 11.18 -6.94 -7.45
C SER A 41 12.60 -6.53 -7.01
N ASP A 42 12.88 -6.64 -5.72
CA ASP A 42 14.19 -6.39 -5.10
C ASP A 42 14.83 -7.69 -4.57
N ALA A 43 14.35 -8.84 -5.03
CA ALA A 43 14.84 -10.15 -4.66
C ALA A 43 14.50 -11.23 -5.69
N ASP A 44 15.32 -12.29 -5.71
CA ASP A 44 14.98 -13.56 -6.34
C ASP A 44 14.15 -14.44 -5.38
N LEU A 45 13.05 -15.01 -5.86
CA LEU A 45 12.23 -15.96 -5.10
C LEU A 45 11.38 -16.87 -5.99
N GLU A 46 11.01 -18.03 -5.46
CA GLU A 46 10.01 -18.91 -6.07
C GLU A 46 8.61 -18.56 -5.53
N ILE A 47 7.59 -18.59 -6.38
CA ILE A 47 6.17 -18.50 -6.00
C ILE A 47 5.43 -19.72 -6.55
N ARG A 48 4.55 -20.32 -5.74
CA ARG A 48 3.66 -21.38 -6.19
C ARG A 48 2.29 -20.83 -6.61
N ALA A 49 1.62 -21.52 -7.52
CA ALA A 49 0.22 -21.23 -7.82
C ALA A 49 -0.64 -21.29 -6.54
N GLY A 50 -1.43 -20.25 -6.30
CA GLY A 50 -2.27 -20.08 -5.11
C GLY A 50 -1.55 -19.53 -3.87
N GLU A 51 -0.24 -19.30 -3.94
CA GLU A 51 0.54 -18.83 -2.80
C GLU A 51 0.42 -17.32 -2.61
N TYR A 52 0.27 -16.89 -1.35
CA TYR A 52 0.32 -15.47 -0.98
C TYR A 52 1.65 -15.15 -0.30
N LYS A 53 2.39 -14.17 -0.82
CA LYS A 53 3.68 -13.74 -0.26
C LYS A 53 3.76 -12.23 -0.11
N LYS A 54 4.45 -11.79 0.95
CA LYS A 54 4.98 -10.43 1.06
C LYS A 54 6.43 -10.46 0.60
N ILE A 55 6.78 -9.66 -0.40
CA ILE A 55 8.12 -9.63 -0.98
C ILE A 55 8.69 -8.20 -1.00
N PRO A 56 10.01 -8.03 -0.90
CA PRO A 56 10.63 -6.73 -1.04
C PRO A 56 10.55 -6.24 -2.49
N ILE A 57 10.33 -4.95 -2.67
CA ILE A 57 10.37 -4.26 -3.96
C ILE A 57 11.29 -3.06 -3.86
N ARG A 58 11.75 -2.56 -5.01
CA ARG A 58 12.49 -1.30 -5.07
C ARG A 58 11.68 -0.18 -4.44
N GLU A 59 12.39 0.76 -3.81
CA GLU A 59 11.76 1.84 -3.07
C GLU A 59 10.91 2.72 -4.00
N ILE A 60 9.67 2.99 -3.58
CA ILE A 60 8.81 3.98 -4.22
C ILE A 60 8.44 5.02 -3.17
N VAL A 61 8.85 6.27 -3.41
CA VAL A 61 8.52 7.41 -2.55
C VAL A 61 7.20 8.00 -3.03
N LEU A 62 6.20 7.94 -2.16
CA LEU A 62 4.93 8.63 -2.35
C LEU A 62 4.98 9.96 -1.63
N GLU A 63 4.85 11.04 -2.39
CA GLU A 63 4.72 12.40 -1.89
C GLU A 63 3.53 12.51 -0.93
N ALA A 64 3.59 13.51 -0.04
CA ALA A 64 2.39 13.96 0.67
C ALA A 64 1.32 14.34 -0.37
N ASP A 65 0.05 14.16 -0.01
CA ASP A 65 -1.10 14.53 -0.85
C ASP A 65 -1.17 13.76 -2.17
N SER A 66 -0.75 12.49 -2.12
CA SER A 66 -0.89 11.56 -3.23
C SER A 66 -1.67 10.30 -2.85
N LEU A 67 -2.31 9.67 -3.82
CA LEU A 67 -2.95 8.38 -3.67
C LEU A 67 -2.38 7.39 -4.68
N ALA A 68 -1.87 6.27 -4.19
CA ALA A 68 -1.39 5.18 -5.01
C ALA A 68 -2.49 4.12 -5.18
N ILE A 69 -2.83 3.81 -6.43
CA ILE A 69 -3.81 2.79 -6.78
C ILE A 69 -3.12 1.75 -7.68
N PRO A 70 -3.12 0.45 -7.32
CA PRO A 70 -2.64 -0.60 -8.21
C PRO A 70 -3.33 -0.54 -9.57
N CYS A 71 -2.53 -0.60 -10.63
CA CYS A 71 -3.03 -0.74 -11.98
C CYS A 71 -3.65 -2.13 -12.13
N ALA A 72 -4.86 -2.21 -12.70
CA ALA A 72 -5.58 -3.48 -12.86
C ALA A 72 -4.93 -4.43 -13.89
N PHE A 73 -4.00 -3.93 -14.70
CA PHE A 73 -3.28 -4.75 -15.67
C PHE A 73 -2.18 -5.57 -15.00
N ILE A 74 -2.17 -6.87 -15.30
CA ILE A 74 -1.17 -7.81 -14.83
C ILE A 74 0.05 -7.70 -15.74
N TYR A 75 1.23 -7.44 -15.15
CA TYR A 75 2.49 -7.34 -15.89
C TYR A 75 3.36 -8.59 -15.78
N HIS A 76 3.19 -9.39 -14.73
CA HIS A 76 4.01 -10.56 -14.47
C HIS A 76 3.24 -11.87 -14.72
N ALA A 77 3.79 -12.77 -15.53
CA ALA A 77 3.10 -13.99 -15.92
C ALA A 77 2.81 -14.93 -14.74
N MET A 78 3.67 -14.92 -13.71
CA MET A 78 3.55 -15.83 -12.56
C MET A 78 2.73 -15.26 -11.40
N THR A 79 2.51 -13.95 -11.34
CA THR A 79 1.94 -13.33 -10.12
C THR A 79 1.15 -12.05 -10.36
N SER A 80 0.18 -11.81 -9.48
CA SER A 80 -0.53 -10.52 -9.38
C SER A 80 -0.13 -9.79 -8.12
N VAL A 81 0.13 -8.49 -8.23
CA VAL A 81 0.22 -7.61 -7.06
C VAL A 81 -1.19 -7.31 -6.56
N ILE A 82 -1.47 -7.66 -5.30
CA ILE A 82 -2.75 -7.44 -4.64
C ILE A 82 -2.76 -6.12 -3.87
N ASN A 83 -1.65 -5.82 -3.19
CA ASN A 83 -1.50 -4.61 -2.40
C ASN A 83 -0.01 -4.28 -2.22
N VAL A 84 0.27 -3.09 -1.71
CA VAL A 84 1.61 -2.65 -1.33
C VAL A 84 1.61 -2.19 0.13
N SER A 85 2.77 -2.19 0.77
CA SER A 85 2.90 -1.64 2.12
C SER A 85 4.16 -0.82 2.30
N SER A 86 4.03 0.17 3.17
CA SER A 86 5.15 0.98 3.63
C SER A 86 5.91 0.30 4.76
N THR A 87 7.14 0.75 4.99
CA THR A 87 7.91 0.47 6.22
C THR A 87 7.31 1.17 7.44
N ASN A 88 6.62 2.29 7.24
CA ASN A 88 6.08 3.17 8.28
C ASN A 88 4.72 2.71 8.84
N GLY A 89 4.14 1.62 8.30
CA GLY A 89 2.83 1.12 8.70
C GLY A 89 1.67 1.94 8.12
N ALA A 90 0.53 1.94 8.81
CA ALA A 90 -0.65 2.73 8.43
C ALA A 90 -0.35 4.22 8.64
N CYS A 91 -0.07 4.92 7.55
CA CYS A 91 0.20 6.35 7.52
C CYS A 91 -0.92 7.06 6.77
N LEU A 92 -1.29 8.26 7.23
CA LEU A 92 -2.26 9.11 6.55
C LEU A 92 -1.70 9.60 5.20
N VAL A 93 -2.60 10.01 4.30
CA VAL A 93 -2.27 10.42 2.93
C VAL A 93 -1.61 11.80 2.86
N ASP A 94 -1.71 12.60 3.93
CA ASP A 94 -1.07 13.91 4.14
C ASP A 94 0.44 13.83 4.44
N LYS A 95 0.98 12.61 4.54
CA LYS A 95 2.39 12.37 4.83
C LYS A 95 3.06 11.59 3.71
N GLU A 96 4.35 11.89 3.55
CA GLU A 96 5.23 11.09 2.72
C GLU A 96 5.24 9.63 3.20
N ARG A 97 5.19 8.70 2.25
CA ARG A 97 5.16 7.26 2.50
C ARG A 97 6.18 6.55 1.62
N ILE A 98 6.96 5.67 2.24
CA ILE A 98 7.97 4.88 1.55
C ILE A 98 7.43 3.46 1.37
N ILE A 99 7.09 3.08 0.14
CA ILE A 99 6.68 1.71 -0.17
C ILE A 99 7.92 0.86 -0.41
N ARG A 100 8.01 -0.28 0.29
CA ARG A 100 9.13 -1.24 0.17
C ARG A 100 8.69 -2.69 -0.01
N TYR A 101 7.39 -2.96 0.05
CA TYR A 101 6.90 -4.33 -0.08
C TYR A 101 5.65 -4.42 -0.95
N ALA A 102 5.58 -5.47 -1.74
CA ALA A 102 4.38 -5.91 -2.44
C ALA A 102 3.82 -7.17 -1.80
N TYR A 103 2.50 -7.25 -1.73
CA TYR A 103 1.76 -8.47 -1.44
C TYR A 103 1.32 -9.06 -2.76
N ILE A 104 1.81 -10.26 -3.04
CA ILE A 104 1.64 -10.91 -4.32
C ILE A 104 0.91 -12.23 -4.17
N PHE A 105 0.18 -12.60 -5.21
CA PHE A 105 -0.53 -13.87 -5.32
C PHE A 105 -0.04 -14.65 -6.53
N GLY A 106 0.37 -15.90 -6.33
CA GLY A 106 0.86 -16.76 -7.40
C GLY A 106 -0.27 -17.23 -8.31
N GLN A 107 -0.21 -16.87 -9.59
CA GLN A 107 -1.11 -17.39 -10.62
C GLN A 107 -0.60 -18.72 -11.20
N ALA A 108 0.71 -18.87 -11.25
CA ALA A 108 1.41 -20.06 -11.70
C ALA A 108 2.62 -20.33 -10.79
N THR A 109 3.15 -21.55 -10.85
CA THR A 109 4.38 -21.91 -10.15
C THR A 109 5.59 -21.53 -11.01
N GLY A 110 6.52 -20.78 -10.43
CA GLY A 110 7.74 -20.38 -11.12
C GLY A 110 8.58 -19.40 -10.31
N ASP A 111 9.56 -18.83 -10.98
CA ASP A 111 10.49 -17.86 -10.39
C ASP A 111 10.02 -16.42 -10.63
N ILE A 112 10.35 -15.57 -9.66
CA ILE A 112 10.43 -14.12 -9.78
C ILE A 112 11.89 -13.75 -9.54
N LYS A 113 12.46 -12.91 -10.40
CA LYS A 113 13.84 -12.44 -10.31
C LYS A 113 13.92 -11.01 -9.83
N GLU A 114 15.05 -10.65 -9.25
CA GLU A 114 15.38 -9.26 -8.96
C GLU A 114 15.32 -8.42 -10.25
N GLY A 115 14.64 -7.28 -10.20
CA GLY A 115 14.44 -6.42 -11.36
C GLY A 115 13.19 -6.72 -12.19
N ASP A 116 12.47 -7.81 -11.92
CA ASP A 116 11.23 -8.11 -12.62
C ASP A 116 10.15 -7.06 -12.33
N LEU A 117 9.43 -6.67 -13.38
CA LEU A 117 8.25 -5.82 -13.26
C LEU A 117 7.06 -6.65 -12.79
N LEU A 118 6.59 -6.38 -11.57
CA LEU A 118 5.47 -7.09 -10.97
C LEU A 118 4.13 -6.40 -11.29
N GLY A 119 4.16 -5.08 -11.39
CA GLY A 119 2.98 -4.26 -11.62
C GLY A 119 3.30 -2.77 -11.66
N VAL A 120 2.25 -1.95 -11.72
CA VAL A 120 2.37 -0.48 -11.76
C VAL A 120 1.41 0.12 -10.75
N LEU A 121 1.83 1.18 -10.07
CA LEU A 121 0.96 2.05 -9.29
C LEU A 121 0.61 3.28 -10.12
N ASN A 122 -0.68 3.60 -10.20
CA ASN A 122 -1.15 4.90 -10.64
C ASN A 122 -1.13 5.84 -9.43
N ILE A 123 -0.31 6.88 -9.50
CA ILE A 123 -0.17 7.89 -8.45
C ILE A 123 -0.97 9.12 -8.88
N PHE A 124 -2.02 9.40 -8.11
CA PHE A 124 -2.87 10.56 -8.33
C PHE A 124 -2.59 11.63 -7.28
N PRO A 125 -2.53 12.92 -7.66
CA PRO A 125 -2.57 13.99 -6.68
C PRO A 125 -3.95 14.01 -6.02
N ILE A 126 -4.00 14.32 -4.73
CA ILE A 126 -5.24 14.55 -4.00
C ILE A 126 -5.29 15.98 -3.46
N ALA A 127 -6.49 16.50 -3.28
CA ALA A 127 -6.74 17.75 -2.60
C ALA A 127 -7.76 17.52 -1.48
N PHE A 128 -7.40 17.87 -0.24
CA PHE A 128 -8.33 17.78 0.87
C PHE A 128 -9.46 18.79 0.69
N THR A 129 -10.69 18.31 0.75
CA THR A 129 -11.86 19.19 0.79
C THR A 129 -12.25 19.51 2.24
N ARG A 130 -11.83 18.66 3.19
CA ARG A 130 -11.89 18.85 4.64
C ARG A 130 -10.71 18.12 5.31
N GLU A 131 -10.02 18.80 6.22
CA GLU A 131 -8.90 18.19 6.97
C GLU A 131 -9.39 17.08 7.90
N ALA A 132 -8.64 15.97 7.94
CA ALA A 132 -8.88 14.89 8.88
C ALA A 132 -8.41 15.31 10.28
N ASN A 133 -9.18 15.00 11.33
CA ASN A 133 -8.64 15.03 12.68
C ASN A 133 -7.59 13.92 12.82
N ILE A 134 -6.45 14.24 13.44
CA ILE A 134 -5.41 13.25 13.75
C ILE A 134 -6.04 12.18 14.67
N PRO A 135 -6.05 10.89 14.28
CA PRO A 135 -6.68 9.85 15.09
C PRO A 135 -6.04 9.77 16.49
N MET A 136 -6.88 9.82 17.53
CA MET A 136 -6.40 9.80 18.92
C MET A 136 -6.58 8.41 19.53
N LYS A 137 -5.51 7.88 20.12
CA LYS A 137 -5.57 6.62 20.86
C LYS A 137 -6.37 6.83 22.15
N ILE A 138 -7.38 6.00 22.37
CA ILE A 138 -8.11 5.96 23.63
C ILE A 138 -7.42 4.91 24.52
N SER A 139 -7.09 5.33 25.75
CA SER A 139 -6.46 4.49 26.79
C SER A 139 -7.33 3.33 27.20
#